data_AF-A0AAI8GBF5-F1
#
_entry.id   AF-A0AAI8GBF5-F1
#
_cell.length_a   1.000
_cell.length_b   1.000
_cell.length_c   1.000
_cell.angle_alpha   90.00
_cell.angle_beta   90.00
_cell.angle_gamma   90.00
#
_symmetry.space_group_name_H-M   'P 1'
#
loop_
_entity.id
_entity.type
_entity.pdbx_description
1 polymer ?
#
loop_
_entity_poly.entity_id
_entity_poly.type
_entity_poly.pdbx_seq_one_letter_code
_entity_poly.pdbx_strand_id
1 'polypeptide(L)'
;MLKRKLSLFYMCLFLVSCSKENTIGVAPDSSNGNCESSIPFLKTGKEVVFNLFQFGINSGTMKMTFGNCNGEGFLVTRGFYDTFGKLHRSSVDLMKQEGDFLLIDSNNDKDYFSKNYKKNAKLNEEWKYTRSDKAVVTHKVIALDSVITVPAGTFHCKVFKFSTTTAINDSYIFWNDDIGNVYEDTGFVKMELKSFK
;
A
#
# COMPACT_ATOMS: atom_id res chain seq x y z
N MET A 1 -5.17 -72.64 -10.00
CA MET A 1 -4.59 -71.32 -10.32
C MET A 1 -4.00 -70.72 -9.05
N LEU A 2 -2.73 -70.39 -9.12
CA LEU A 2 -1.90 -69.87 -8.04
C LEU A 2 -2.14 -68.37 -7.86
N LYS A 3 -2.32 -67.89 -6.62
CA LYS A 3 -1.87 -66.59 -6.07
C LYS A 3 -2.20 -66.57 -4.57
N ARG A 4 -1.28 -67.08 -3.72
CA ARG A 4 -0.31 -66.32 -2.90
C ARG A 4 -0.99 -65.18 -2.12
N LYS A 5 -1.26 -65.38 -0.83
CA LYS A 5 -0.35 -65.18 0.33
C LYS A 5 0.13 -63.74 0.44
N LEU A 6 -0.24 -63.03 1.50
CA LEU A 6 0.70 -62.78 2.60
C LEU A 6 -0.06 -62.20 3.80
N SER A 7 0.22 -62.80 4.95
CA SER A 7 -0.23 -62.43 6.27
C SER A 7 0.98 -61.83 7.02
N LEU A 8 0.67 -61.27 8.19
CA LEU A 8 1.51 -61.06 9.37
C LEU A 8 2.17 -59.70 9.63
N PHE A 9 1.73 -59.17 10.78
CA PHE A 9 2.48 -58.69 11.96
C PHE A 9 3.16 -57.31 11.88
N TYR A 10 2.73 -56.36 12.71
CA TYR A 10 3.13 -56.14 14.13
C TYR A 10 4.64 -55.87 14.28
N MET A 11 4.98 -54.68 14.79
CA MET A 11 5.73 -54.48 16.05
C MET A 11 6.62 -53.22 16.06
N CYS A 12 6.62 -52.58 17.24
CA CYS A 12 7.61 -51.69 17.85
C CYS A 12 7.62 -50.17 17.55
N LEU A 13 7.07 -49.45 18.54
CA LEU A 13 7.57 -48.22 19.15
C LEU A 13 9.11 -48.15 19.26
N PHE A 14 9.67 -46.95 19.12
CA PHE A 14 10.69 -46.42 20.03
C PHE A 14 10.59 -44.88 20.11
N LEU A 15 10.58 -44.39 21.35
CA LEU A 15 10.65 -43.00 21.77
C LEU A 15 12.07 -42.45 21.60
N VAL A 16 12.23 -41.20 21.16
CA VAL A 16 13.35 -40.35 21.58
C VAL A 16 12.88 -38.90 21.72
N SER A 17 12.72 -38.48 22.97
CA SER A 17 12.81 -37.08 23.38
C SER A 17 14.29 -36.70 23.41
N CYS A 18 14.65 -35.59 22.76
CA CYS A 18 15.94 -34.94 22.92
C CYS A 18 15.73 -33.43 22.94
N SER A 19 15.68 -32.90 24.16
CA SER A 19 16.01 -31.52 24.47
C SER A 19 17.46 -31.26 24.04
N LYS A 20 17.65 -30.34 23.11
CA LYS A 20 18.89 -29.55 22.99
C LYS A 20 18.50 -28.09 22.88
N GLU A 21 18.73 -27.36 23.97
CA GLU A 21 19.10 -25.96 23.91
C GLU A 21 20.29 -25.85 22.95
N ASN A 22 20.01 -25.46 21.72
CA ASN A 22 20.99 -24.81 20.88
C ASN A 22 20.40 -23.43 20.61
N THR A 23 21.03 -22.44 21.22
CA THR A 23 21.11 -21.06 20.77
C THR A 23 21.58 -21.10 19.31
N ILE A 24 20.66 -21.41 18.39
CA ILE A 24 20.88 -21.19 16.97
C ILE A 24 20.86 -19.68 16.85
N GLY A 25 22.05 -19.15 16.57
CA GLY A 25 22.33 -17.74 16.48
C GLY A 25 21.18 -17.02 15.83
N VAL A 26 20.82 -15.90 16.45
CA VAL A 26 20.25 -14.75 15.76
C VAL A 26 20.93 -14.72 14.41
N ALA A 27 20.20 -15.16 13.38
CA ALA A 27 20.63 -14.95 12.02
C ALA A 27 20.96 -13.46 11.95
N PRO A 28 22.14 -13.08 11.43
CA PRO A 28 22.49 -11.66 11.40
C PRO A 28 21.32 -10.93 10.77
N ASP A 29 20.90 -9.82 11.37
CA ASP A 29 19.95 -8.90 10.79
C ASP A 29 20.42 -8.58 9.37
N SER A 30 19.93 -9.35 8.40
CA SER A 30 20.05 -9.01 7.00
C SER A 30 18.96 -7.98 6.79
N SER A 31 19.23 -6.75 7.21
CA SER A 31 18.38 -5.57 7.02
C SER A 31 18.28 -5.15 5.55
N ASN A 32 18.05 -6.11 4.67
CA ASN A 32 17.55 -5.90 3.31
C ASN A 32 16.03 -6.16 3.27
N GLY A 33 15.33 -5.90 4.36
CA GLY A 33 13.87 -5.99 4.41
C GLY A 33 13.25 -4.69 3.88
N ASN A 34 12.11 -4.81 3.19
CA ASN A 34 11.30 -3.66 2.74
C ASN A 34 10.60 -2.93 3.92
N CYS A 35 11.10 -3.11 5.13
CA CYS A 35 10.60 -2.52 6.38
C CYS A 35 11.35 -1.24 6.77
N GLU A 36 12.49 -0.96 6.14
CA GLU A 36 13.15 0.33 6.26
C GLU A 36 12.66 1.25 5.15
N SER A 37 12.04 2.37 5.55
CA SER A 37 11.55 3.40 4.64
C SER A 37 12.15 4.73 5.00
N SER A 38 12.65 5.44 4.00
CA SER A 38 13.05 6.84 4.13
C SER A 38 11.93 7.80 3.72
N ILE A 39 10.78 7.30 3.25
CA ILE A 39 9.57 8.10 3.01
C ILE A 39 8.92 8.42 4.36
N PRO A 40 8.87 9.71 4.80
CA PRO A 40 8.50 10.07 6.18
C PRO A 40 7.09 9.64 6.61
N PHE A 41 6.14 9.63 5.67
CA PHE A 41 4.76 9.22 5.95
C PHE A 41 4.57 7.70 6.02
N LEU A 42 5.50 6.88 5.52
CA LEU A 42 5.36 5.43 5.52
C LEU A 42 5.89 4.86 6.85
N LYS A 43 5.10 5.02 7.91
CA LYS A 43 5.46 4.61 9.28
C LYS A 43 4.26 4.01 10.03
N THR A 44 4.54 3.02 10.87
CA THR A 44 3.54 2.38 11.75
C THR A 44 2.84 3.41 12.65
N GLY A 45 1.54 3.21 12.88
CA GLY A 45 0.72 4.00 13.79
C GLY A 45 0.17 5.28 13.19
N LYS A 46 0.62 5.66 11.98
CA LYS A 46 0.05 6.78 11.23
C LYS A 46 -1.39 6.46 10.84
N GLU A 47 -2.25 7.47 10.93
CA GLU A 47 -3.60 7.39 10.40
C GLU A 47 -3.89 8.59 9.50
N VAL A 48 -4.58 8.37 8.39
CA VAL A 48 -5.10 9.43 7.53
C VAL A 48 -6.56 9.15 7.22
N VAL A 49 -7.37 10.21 7.21
CA VAL A 49 -8.80 10.13 6.88
C VAL A 49 -9.07 11.11 5.76
N PHE A 50 -9.78 10.66 4.73
CA PHE A 50 -10.19 11.45 3.58
C PHE A 50 -11.71 11.57 3.54
N ASN A 51 -12.21 12.74 3.17
CA ASN A 51 -13.55 12.83 2.59
C ASN A 51 -13.52 12.24 1.18
N LEU A 52 -14.51 11.41 0.86
CA LEU A 52 -14.67 10.86 -0.48
C LEU A 52 -15.85 11.52 -1.18
N PHE A 53 -15.64 11.92 -2.43
CA PHE A 53 -16.70 12.40 -3.30
C PHE A 53 -16.72 11.55 -4.56
N GLN A 54 -17.91 11.11 -4.95
CA GLN A 54 -18.15 10.41 -6.20
C GLN A 54 -19.11 11.23 -7.05
N PHE A 55 -18.73 11.54 -8.29
CA PHE A 55 -19.47 12.43 -9.20
C PHE A 55 -19.87 13.76 -8.54
N GLY A 56 -18.96 14.32 -7.73
CA GLY A 56 -19.18 15.58 -6.99
C GLY A 56 -20.04 15.46 -5.73
N ILE A 57 -20.59 14.29 -5.43
CA ILE A 57 -21.45 14.07 -4.26
C ILE A 57 -20.61 13.44 -3.14
N ASN A 58 -20.76 13.93 -1.90
CA ASN A 58 -20.12 13.32 -0.74
C ASN A 58 -20.61 11.87 -0.55
N SER A 59 -19.67 10.92 -0.60
CA SER A 59 -19.91 9.48 -0.51
C SER A 59 -19.44 8.89 0.83
N GLY A 60 -19.03 9.73 1.78
CA GLY A 60 -18.53 9.32 3.09
C GLY A 60 -17.03 9.54 3.25
N THR A 61 -16.34 8.60 3.90
CA THR A 61 -14.91 8.75 4.19
C THR A 61 -14.10 7.49 3.91
N MET A 62 -12.83 7.69 3.59
CA MET A 62 -11.82 6.62 3.57
C MET A 62 -10.87 6.84 4.75
N LYS A 63 -10.67 5.83 5.58
CA LYS A 63 -9.61 5.84 6.61
C LYS A 63 -8.52 4.87 6.22
N MET A 64 -7.27 5.29 6.33
CA MET A 64 -6.10 4.41 6.20
C MET A 64 -5.32 4.40 7.52
N THR A 65 -5.01 3.20 8.01
CA THR A 65 -4.19 2.99 9.21
C THR A 65 -2.94 2.20 8.83
N PHE A 66 -1.77 2.76 9.10
CA PHE A 66 -0.48 2.17 8.76
C PHE A 66 -0.06 1.21 9.87
N GLY A 67 -0.13 -0.08 9.59
CA GLY A 67 0.26 -1.15 10.50
C GLY A 67 1.75 -1.48 10.46
N ASN A 68 2.11 -2.56 11.14
CA ASN A 68 3.48 -3.06 11.18
C ASN A 68 3.95 -3.55 9.81
N CYS A 69 5.26 -3.52 9.61
CA CYS A 69 5.88 -4.22 8.49
C CYS A 69 5.89 -5.73 8.73
N ASN A 70 5.57 -6.52 7.71
CA ASN A 70 5.55 -7.99 7.77
C ASN A 70 6.84 -8.65 7.22
N GLY A 71 7.91 -7.88 7.01
CA GLY A 71 9.13 -8.30 6.31
C GLY A 71 9.17 -7.90 4.83
N GLU A 72 8.01 -7.80 4.18
CA GLU A 72 7.88 -7.47 2.75
C GLU A 72 7.39 -6.04 2.50
N GLY A 73 6.75 -5.42 3.48
CA GLY A 73 6.24 -4.05 3.44
C GLY A 73 5.29 -3.78 4.60
N PHE A 74 4.84 -2.54 4.70
CA PHE A 74 3.87 -2.07 5.69
C PHE A 74 2.46 -2.52 5.31
N LEU A 75 1.77 -3.15 6.25
CA LEU A 75 0.37 -3.53 6.09
C LEU A 75 -0.53 -2.33 6.39
N VAL A 76 -1.19 -1.78 5.38
CA VAL A 76 -2.03 -0.59 5.52
C VAL A 76 -3.50 -0.98 5.40
N THR A 77 -4.25 -0.85 6.49
CA THR A 77 -5.69 -1.12 6.46
C THR A 77 -6.42 0.08 5.88
N ARG A 78 -7.25 -0.14 4.87
CA ARG A 78 -8.08 0.87 4.19
C ARG A 78 -9.55 0.54 4.40
N GLY A 79 -10.23 1.40 5.16
CA GLY A 79 -11.67 1.28 5.45
C GLY A 79 -12.48 2.36 4.74
N PHE A 80 -13.65 1.99 4.22
CA PHE A 80 -14.62 2.87 3.58
C PHE A 80 -15.87 2.97 4.43
N TYR A 81 -16.24 4.18 4.80
CA TYR A 81 -17.36 4.47 5.71
C TYR A 81 -18.37 5.34 4.98
N ASP A 82 -19.66 5.07 5.19
CA ASP A 82 -20.73 5.91 4.67
C ASP A 82 -20.81 7.28 5.35
N THR A 83 -21.77 8.09 4.92
CA THR A 83 -22.02 9.42 5.47
C THR A 83 -22.51 9.42 6.91
N PHE A 84 -22.97 8.27 7.43
CA PHE A 84 -23.35 8.06 8.83
C PHE A 84 -22.19 7.51 9.68
N GLY A 85 -21.03 7.27 9.09
CA GLY A 85 -19.84 6.74 9.76
C GLY A 85 -19.86 5.22 9.93
N LYS A 86 -20.77 4.49 9.27
CA LYS A 86 -20.79 3.02 9.30
C LYS A 86 -19.79 2.47 8.28
N LEU A 87 -18.97 1.51 8.72
CA LEU A 87 -18.04 0.80 7.85
C LEU A 87 -18.82 -0.04 6.82
N HIS A 88 -18.51 0.16 5.54
CA HIS A 88 -19.07 -0.61 4.43
C HIS A 88 -18.11 -1.69 3.93
N ARG A 89 -16.83 -1.34 3.78
CA ARG A 89 -15.81 -2.25 3.25
C ARG A 89 -14.47 -1.93 3.89
N SER A 90 -13.65 -2.96 4.09
CA SER A 90 -12.25 -2.80 4.44
C SER A 90 -11.38 -3.68 3.55
N SER A 91 -10.17 -3.24 3.24
CA SER A 91 -9.10 -4.03 2.62
C SER A 91 -7.78 -3.79 3.35
N VAL A 92 -6.80 -4.65 3.11
CA VAL A 92 -5.41 -4.43 3.56
C VAL A 92 -4.55 -4.32 2.32
N ASP A 93 -3.79 -3.25 2.23
CA ASP A 93 -2.83 -2.99 1.17
C ASP A 93 -1.42 -3.30 1.68
N LEU A 94 -0.52 -3.69 0.79
CA LEU A 94 0.90 -3.83 1.09
C LEU A 94 1.66 -2.66 0.48
N MET A 95 2.27 -1.84 1.33
CA MET A 95 3.03 -0.67 0.92
C MET A 95 4.50 -0.82 1.24
N LYS A 96 5.38 -0.56 0.26
CA LYS A 96 6.83 -0.61 0.45
C LYS A 96 7.53 0.49 -0.31
N GLN A 97 8.75 0.80 0.11
CA GLN A 97 9.65 1.65 -0.63
C GLN A 97 10.61 0.79 -1.46
N GLU A 98 10.79 1.13 -2.74
CA GLU A 98 11.86 0.60 -3.58
C GLU A 98 12.59 1.76 -4.26
N GLY A 99 13.87 1.97 -3.91
CA GLY A 99 14.58 3.18 -4.31
C GLY A 99 13.86 4.44 -3.80
N ASP A 100 13.50 5.35 -4.71
CA ASP A 100 12.72 6.55 -4.37
C ASP A 100 11.20 6.35 -4.42
N PHE A 101 10.72 5.19 -4.87
CA PHE A 101 9.31 4.98 -5.16
C PHE A 101 8.55 4.35 -3.99
N LEU A 102 7.35 4.86 -3.75
CA LEU A 102 6.31 4.16 -3.02
C LEU A 102 5.61 3.17 -3.97
N LEU A 103 5.66 1.90 -3.62
CA LEU A 103 4.92 0.83 -4.26
C LEU A 103 3.72 0.45 -3.41
N ILE A 104 2.56 0.31 -4.04
CA ILE A 104 1.32 -0.12 -3.40
C ILE A 104 0.74 -1.31 -4.17
N ASP A 105 0.66 -2.44 -3.48
CA ASP A 105 -0.20 -3.56 -3.85
C ASP A 105 -1.54 -3.36 -3.13
N SER A 106 -2.57 -3.09 -3.93
CA SER A 106 -3.92 -2.94 -3.43
C SER A 106 -4.52 -4.32 -3.23
N ASN A 107 -4.93 -4.64 -2.00
CA ASN A 107 -5.44 -5.93 -1.55
C ASN A 107 -4.39 -6.96 -1.06
N ASN A 108 -3.09 -6.68 -1.17
CA ASN A 108 -2.03 -7.52 -0.60
C ASN A 108 -2.09 -8.98 -1.11
N ASP A 109 -2.31 -9.14 -2.42
CA ASP A 109 -2.32 -10.43 -3.10
C ASP A 109 -1.04 -10.69 -3.92
N LYS A 110 -0.14 -9.69 -3.96
CA LYS A 110 1.16 -9.67 -4.62
C LYS A 110 1.08 -9.81 -6.13
N ASP A 111 -0.08 -9.54 -6.73
CA ASP A 111 -0.27 -9.64 -8.17
C ASP A 111 0.39 -8.48 -8.92
N TYR A 112 0.40 -7.30 -8.29
CA TYR A 112 0.73 -6.06 -8.96
C TYR A 112 1.06 -4.93 -7.95
N PHE A 113 2.17 -4.23 -8.21
CA PHE A 113 2.58 -3.06 -7.42
C PHE A 113 2.53 -1.79 -8.27
N SER A 114 1.66 -0.86 -7.85
CA SER A 114 1.53 0.46 -8.46
C SER A 114 2.58 1.44 -7.92
N LYS A 115 3.23 2.23 -8.81
CA LYS A 115 4.23 3.24 -8.46
C LYS A 115 3.56 4.61 -8.26
N ASN A 116 3.08 4.89 -7.06
CA ASN A 116 2.18 6.04 -6.83
C ASN A 116 2.90 7.34 -6.50
N TYR A 117 4.04 7.27 -5.82
CA TYR A 117 4.79 8.43 -5.35
C TYR A 117 6.29 8.23 -5.54
N LYS A 118 7.01 9.34 -5.77
CA LYS A 118 8.48 9.37 -5.83
C LYS A 118 9.01 10.44 -4.89
N LYS A 119 9.86 10.06 -3.93
CA LYS A 119 10.40 10.95 -2.90
C LYS A 119 11.20 12.11 -3.48
N ASN A 120 12.22 11.79 -4.28
CA ASN A 120 13.11 12.78 -4.88
C ASN A 120 12.70 13.16 -6.31
N ALA A 121 11.39 13.34 -6.53
CA ALA A 121 10.83 13.72 -7.81
C ALA A 121 11.31 15.11 -8.26
N LYS A 122 11.58 15.26 -9.56
CA LYS A 122 11.95 16.55 -10.18
C LYS A 122 10.81 17.10 -11.02
N LEU A 123 10.77 18.43 -11.20
CA LEU A 123 9.78 19.06 -12.07
C LEU A 123 9.90 18.49 -13.50
N ASN A 124 8.76 18.22 -14.14
CA ASN A 124 8.65 17.56 -15.44
C ASN A 124 9.17 16.12 -15.52
N GLU A 125 9.58 15.52 -14.41
CA GLU A 125 9.88 14.10 -14.38
C GLU A 125 8.62 13.27 -14.66
N GLU A 126 8.81 12.14 -15.35
CA GLU A 126 7.73 11.23 -15.73
C GLU A 126 8.14 9.79 -15.46
N TRP A 127 7.20 8.98 -14.98
CA TRP A 127 7.36 7.53 -14.91
C TRP A 127 6.11 6.82 -15.40
N LYS A 128 6.32 5.63 -15.97
CA LYS A 128 5.27 4.78 -16.51
C LYS A 128 5.34 3.39 -15.94
N TYR A 129 4.18 2.75 -15.88
CA TYR A 129 4.06 1.33 -15.59
C TYR A 129 2.83 0.76 -16.27
N THR A 130 2.87 -0.53 -16.56
CA THR A 130 1.75 -1.26 -17.17
C THR A 130 1.02 -2.03 -16.08
N ARG A 131 -0.29 -1.82 -16.00
CA ARG A 131 -1.21 -2.57 -15.12
C ARG A 131 -1.42 -4.00 -15.64
N SER A 132 -2.00 -4.87 -14.80
CA SER A 132 -2.39 -6.24 -15.17
C SER A 132 -3.39 -6.29 -16.34
N ASP A 133 -4.24 -5.28 -16.48
CA ASP A 133 -5.17 -5.09 -17.61
C ASP A 133 -4.52 -4.51 -18.88
N LYS A 134 -3.18 -4.40 -18.91
CA LYS A 134 -2.37 -3.81 -19.99
C LYS A 134 -2.54 -2.30 -20.16
N ALA A 135 -3.31 -1.61 -19.31
CA ALA A 135 -3.36 -0.16 -19.35
C ALA A 135 -2.01 0.43 -18.94
N VAL A 136 -1.50 1.39 -19.69
CA VAL A 136 -0.29 2.12 -19.32
C VAL A 136 -0.70 3.32 -18.49
N VAL A 137 -0.16 3.39 -17.29
CA VAL A 137 -0.28 4.53 -16.40
C VAL A 137 0.94 5.42 -16.55
N THR A 138 0.72 6.72 -16.63
CA THR A 138 1.77 7.74 -16.67
C THR A 138 1.55 8.72 -15.54
N HIS A 139 2.59 8.94 -14.75
CA HIS A 139 2.65 10.04 -13.78
C HIS A 139 3.66 11.07 -14.26
N LYS A 140 3.26 12.34 -14.28
CA LYS A 140 4.13 13.47 -14.61
C LYS A 140 4.10 14.50 -13.50
N VAL A 141 5.27 14.92 -13.04
CA VAL A 141 5.40 15.97 -12.03
C VAL A 141 5.17 17.32 -12.68
N ILE A 142 4.10 18.01 -12.30
CA ILE A 142 3.74 19.32 -12.87
C ILE A 142 4.03 20.49 -11.94
N ALA A 143 4.18 20.23 -10.64
CA ALA A 143 4.62 21.20 -9.65
C ALA A 143 5.37 20.49 -8.52
N LEU A 144 6.39 21.14 -7.95
CA LEU A 144 7.11 20.66 -6.78
C LEU A 144 6.64 21.32 -5.48
N ASP A 145 6.08 22.51 -5.60
CA ASP A 145 5.63 23.31 -4.48
C ASP A 145 4.33 24.05 -4.87
N SER A 146 3.20 23.37 -4.64
CA SER A 146 1.87 23.92 -4.84
C SER A 146 1.14 23.98 -3.50
N VAL A 147 0.55 25.14 -3.19
CA VAL A 147 -0.21 25.33 -1.97
C VAL A 147 -1.64 24.85 -2.19
N ILE A 148 -2.12 23.96 -1.32
CA ILE A 148 -3.50 23.50 -1.29
C ILE A 148 -4.09 23.61 0.11
N THR A 149 -5.35 24.02 0.20
CA THR A 149 -6.11 24.03 1.46
C THR A 149 -7.20 22.97 1.39
N VAL A 150 -7.21 22.08 2.36
CA VAL A 150 -8.17 20.98 2.57
C VAL A 150 -8.68 21.04 4.01
N PRO A 151 -9.70 20.26 4.41
CA PRO A 151 -10.22 20.33 5.78
C PRO A 151 -9.18 20.07 6.88
N ALA A 152 -8.15 19.27 6.61
CA ALA A 152 -7.05 19.02 7.55
C ALA A 152 -6.05 20.20 7.70
N GLY A 153 -6.13 21.23 6.86
CA GLY A 153 -5.23 22.38 6.88
C GLY A 153 -4.71 22.79 5.49
N THR A 154 -3.67 23.63 5.51
CA THR A 154 -2.98 24.11 4.29
C THR A 154 -1.61 23.45 4.18
N PHE A 155 -1.28 22.92 2.99
CA PHE A 155 -0.08 22.15 2.75
C PHE A 155 0.64 22.61 1.48
N HIS A 156 1.97 22.49 1.50
CA HIS A 156 2.81 22.54 0.33
C HIS A 156 2.96 21.13 -0.23
N CYS A 157 2.60 20.94 -1.50
CA CYS A 157 2.51 19.64 -2.14
C CYS A 157 3.24 19.61 -3.49
N LYS A 158 3.86 18.47 -3.78
CA LYS A 158 4.16 18.07 -5.16
C LYS A 158 2.86 17.69 -5.84
N VAL A 159 2.70 18.08 -7.09
CA VAL A 159 1.50 17.76 -7.89
C VAL A 159 1.88 16.87 -9.04
N PHE A 160 1.25 15.70 -9.07
CA PHE A 160 1.42 14.73 -10.15
C PHE A 160 0.17 14.71 -11.01
N LYS A 161 0.35 14.97 -12.31
CA LYS A 161 -0.65 14.63 -13.31
C LYS A 161 -0.59 13.13 -13.56
N PHE A 162 -1.73 12.46 -13.41
CA PHE A 162 -1.92 11.04 -13.67
C PHE A 162 -2.79 10.88 -14.91
N SER A 163 -2.37 10.00 -15.82
CA SER A 163 -3.16 9.58 -16.98
C SER A 163 -3.04 8.09 -17.20
N THR A 164 -4.08 7.49 -17.79
CA THR A 164 -4.08 6.09 -18.20
C THR A 164 -4.48 6.00 -19.67
N THR A 165 -4.08 4.94 -20.36
CA THR A 165 -4.53 4.69 -21.74
C THR A 165 -6.01 4.31 -21.85
N THR A 166 -6.71 4.12 -20.73
CA THR A 166 -8.10 3.68 -20.66
C THR A 166 -9.06 4.75 -20.17
N ALA A 167 -8.55 5.86 -19.61
CA ALA A 167 -9.35 6.99 -19.13
C ALA A 167 -9.03 8.24 -19.96
N ILE A 168 -10.07 9.02 -20.28
CA ILE A 168 -9.94 10.24 -21.10
C ILE A 168 -9.63 11.46 -20.22
N ASN A 169 -10.00 11.42 -18.94
CA ASN A 169 -9.83 12.55 -18.05
C ASN A 169 -8.41 12.63 -17.49
N ASP A 170 -7.93 13.86 -17.34
CA ASP A 170 -6.74 14.13 -16.54
C ASP A 170 -7.09 13.95 -15.05
N SER A 171 -6.16 13.37 -14.30
CA SER A 171 -6.26 13.30 -12.84
C SER A 171 -5.08 13.99 -12.20
N TYR A 172 -5.27 14.56 -11.01
CA TYR A 172 -4.25 15.27 -10.28
C TYR A 172 -4.16 14.76 -8.85
N ILE A 173 -2.94 14.46 -8.41
CA ILE A 173 -2.65 13.95 -7.07
C ILE A 173 -1.65 14.86 -6.39
N PHE A 174 -1.98 15.31 -5.18
CA PHE A 174 -1.19 16.23 -4.38
C PHE A 174 -0.54 15.45 -3.24
N TRP A 175 0.79 15.44 -3.22
CA TRP A 175 1.59 14.72 -2.26
C TRP A 175 2.40 15.68 -1.39
N ASN A 176 2.21 15.60 -0.09
CA ASN A 176 3.08 16.22 0.89
C ASN A 176 4.09 15.18 1.42
N ASP A 177 5.36 15.59 1.59
CA ASP A 177 6.44 14.65 1.93
C ASP A 177 6.33 14.08 3.35
N ASP A 178 5.66 14.76 4.27
CA ASP A 178 5.47 14.33 5.66
C ASP A 178 4.14 13.61 5.87
N ILE A 179 3.11 14.01 5.11
CA ILE A 179 1.74 13.53 5.29
C ILE A 179 1.37 12.41 4.32
N GLY A 180 1.87 12.43 3.09
CA GLY A 180 1.44 11.54 2.01
C GLY A 180 0.44 12.23 1.09
N ASN A 181 -0.53 11.47 0.56
CA ASN A 181 -1.59 12.03 -0.29
C ASN A 181 -2.44 13.00 0.53
N VAL A 182 -2.60 14.22 0.03
CA VAL A 182 -3.40 15.30 0.65
C VAL A 182 -4.70 15.54 -0.12
N TYR A 183 -4.65 15.38 -1.43
CA TYR A 183 -5.78 15.59 -2.32
C TYR A 183 -5.60 14.77 -3.59
N GLU A 184 -6.71 14.24 -4.10
CA GLU A 184 -6.74 13.55 -5.38
C GLU A 184 -8.05 13.86 -6.10
N ASP A 185 -7.98 14.16 -7.39
CA ASP A 185 -9.14 14.34 -8.25
C ASP A 185 -8.93 13.59 -9.56
N THR A 186 -9.77 12.59 -9.77
CA THR A 186 -9.79 11.74 -10.96
C THR A 186 -11.00 12.01 -11.85
N GLY A 187 -11.63 13.19 -11.73
CA GLY A 187 -12.85 13.58 -12.44
C GLY A 187 -14.12 12.91 -11.92
N PHE A 188 -14.06 11.62 -11.57
CA PHE A 188 -15.19 10.85 -11.04
C PHE A 188 -15.10 10.60 -9.55
N VAL A 189 -13.88 10.45 -9.04
CA VAL A 189 -13.60 10.28 -7.61
C VAL A 189 -12.67 11.38 -7.18
N LYS A 190 -13.04 12.05 -6.09
CA LYS A 190 -12.21 13.04 -5.41
C LYS A 190 -11.99 12.61 -3.96
N MET A 191 -10.76 12.75 -3.48
CA MET A 191 -10.36 12.54 -2.10
C MET A 191 -9.77 13.83 -1.53
N GLU A 192 -10.20 14.23 -0.34
CA GLU A 192 -9.68 15.41 0.35
C GLU A 192 -9.28 15.04 1.77
N LEU A 193 -8.03 15.31 2.16
CA LEU A 193 -7.56 14.99 3.50
C LEU A 193 -8.37 15.74 4.55
N LYS A 194 -9.06 14.96 5.39
CA LYS A 194 -9.92 15.42 6.47
C LYS A 194 -9.17 15.56 7.79
N SER A 195 -8.33 14.58 8.12
CA SER A 195 -7.54 14.55 9.35
C SER A 195 -6.40 13.55 9.25
N PHE A 196 -5.38 13.70 10.10
CA PHE A 196 -4.27 12.76 10.21
C PHE A 196 -3.75 12.69 11.65
N LYS A 197 -3.06 11.59 11.98
CA LYS A 197 -2.36 11.36 13.26
C LYS A 197 -1.03 10.67 13.00
#